data_AF-A0A941C8P6-F1
#
_entry.id   AF-A0A941C8P6-F1
#
_cell.length_a   1.000
_cell.length_b   1.000
_cell.length_c   1.000
_cell.angle_alpha   90.00
_cell.angle_beta   90.00
_cell.angle_gamma   90.00
#
_symmetry.space_group_name_H-M   'P 1'
#
loop_
_entity.id
_entity.type
_entity.pdbx_description
1 polymer ?
#
loop_
_entity_poly.entity_id
_entity_poly.type
_entity_poly.pdbx_seq_one_letter_code
_entity_poly.pdbx_strand_id
1 'polypeptide(L)'
;MAFQAKLFINGEERNVLNSSFLYRQLIDHTGRPKTSVNGGQLHFILESTKNDELFYDWMFADHQTYQGYLRFYDRDGFRKLFDFEFANCHCVGLTESFSATGNEPLRMELTLSPGIQKVRDQIFEKAWNPNNPFKEEAVPVTTLETPQTQITRIAWVNSDSQEENITEIRVTQRASLIAEIQNPEGSTATITIEKEDGTEFDSGQKQLSFTESISSDGIVELSPFEIKEQWEEFKKADIDKLIARVQHNGSSKTSSSLKIIPKPKVLVNFRTHNNYKGEYGFDWMRMGDTGKPGDSWYKNIIGSNKTGSFVQDDKEYVKLGKKFEQLPHPIKPKDIYLVPVLSLYPNKSAKFSLKVEVKDYDAQKIEYKFDDTLFTLSKKEVSHKTVGKKTLPDDLEIKCIKEFSTDQYIEVLADGEFAGKLKVIANDKTNRYKTNVVFVKVKTDLSGSGRPKATVISGRDKELNKYMIQALAKPSYNTVELDLSTDSTFNTNFSNGSTLKNAGTDAFQDHLNTALASGIKKDYSDYYKIYFINEEDGGLYGRAYDIPAPKASRSVIVLKPGLTDSTLAHEAFHAMGLYHSFDDDGEFTFEQNKTDNIMDYSDIATPPIPVISTWQWQWGVLHKNLDKE
;
A
#
# COMPACT_ATOMS: atom_id res chain seq x y z
N MET A 1 -26.99 33.11 27.73
CA MET A 1 -25.52 33.19 27.63
C MET A 1 -25.07 34.49 28.29
N ALA A 2 -23.93 34.47 28.97
CA ALA A 2 -23.39 35.64 29.67
C ALA A 2 -22.85 36.65 28.64
N PHE A 3 -22.96 37.94 28.91
CA PHE A 3 -22.30 38.98 28.11
C PHE A 3 -20.78 38.80 28.22
N GLN A 4 -20.07 38.90 27.10
CA GLN A 4 -18.61 38.83 27.06
C GLN A 4 -18.01 40.24 26.96
N ALA A 5 -16.87 40.46 27.61
CA ALA A 5 -16.09 41.68 27.51
C ALA A 5 -14.59 41.36 27.35
N LYS A 6 -13.89 42.15 26.54
CA LYS A 6 -12.44 42.03 26.34
C LYS A 6 -11.74 43.38 26.42
N LEU A 7 -10.55 43.42 27.00
CA LEU A 7 -9.66 44.57 27.06
C LEU A 7 -8.65 44.50 25.91
N PHE A 8 -8.49 45.61 25.18
CA PHE A 8 -7.49 45.80 24.14
C PHE A 8 -6.54 46.92 24.55
N ILE A 9 -5.26 46.60 24.73
CA ILE A 9 -4.25 47.56 25.17
C ILE A 9 -2.86 47.16 24.68
N ASN A 10 -2.11 48.10 24.12
CA ASN A 10 -0.74 47.90 23.62
C ASN A 10 -0.55 46.66 22.71
N GLY A 11 -1.55 46.37 21.85
CA GLY A 11 -1.53 45.20 20.96
C GLY A 11 -1.93 43.88 21.61
N GLU A 12 -2.22 43.88 22.91
CA GLU A 12 -2.66 42.71 23.65
C GLU A 12 -4.19 42.68 23.84
N GLU A 13 -4.73 41.47 23.84
CA GLU A 13 -6.15 41.18 24.11
C GLU A 13 -6.26 40.37 25.42
N ARG A 14 -7.16 40.77 26.32
CA ARG A 14 -7.43 40.06 27.59
C ARG A 14 -8.92 39.85 27.83
N ASN A 15 -9.27 38.65 28.29
CA ASN A 15 -10.63 38.35 28.73
C ASN A 15 -10.94 39.08 30.03
N VAL A 16 -12.06 39.81 30.08
CA VAL A 16 -12.49 40.59 31.25
C VAL A 16 -13.56 39.81 32.00
N LEU A 17 -13.25 39.37 33.23
CA LEU A 17 -14.16 38.65 34.11
C LEU A 17 -15.15 39.59 34.79
N ASN A 18 -14.67 40.78 35.19
CA ASN A 18 -15.48 41.82 35.81
C ASN A 18 -14.94 43.20 35.45
N SER A 19 -15.84 44.17 35.28
CA SER A 19 -15.47 45.57 35.13
C SER A 19 -16.43 46.45 35.92
N SER A 20 -15.90 47.47 36.60
CA SER A 20 -16.70 48.49 37.27
C SER A 20 -16.13 49.89 37.05
N PHE A 21 -17.04 50.83 36.80
CA PHE A 21 -16.74 52.23 36.52
C PHE A 21 -17.61 53.11 37.40
N LEU A 22 -17.01 54.05 38.11
CA LEU A 22 -17.72 54.86 39.09
C LEU A 22 -17.42 56.35 38.92
N TYR A 23 -18.49 57.12 38.76
CA TYR A 23 -18.48 58.58 38.73
C TYR A 23 -19.36 59.09 39.88
N ARG A 24 -18.88 60.06 40.65
CA ARG A 24 -19.62 60.63 41.79
C ARG A 24 -19.47 62.15 41.84
N GLN A 25 -20.51 62.82 42.34
CA GLN A 25 -20.46 64.23 42.73
C GLN A 25 -20.83 64.32 44.20
N LEU A 26 -20.14 65.18 44.96
CA LEU A 26 -20.61 65.52 46.30
C LEU A 26 -21.87 66.38 46.17
N ILE A 27 -22.83 66.18 47.07
CA ILE A 27 -24.06 66.96 47.15
C ILE A 27 -24.03 67.88 48.38
N ASP A 28 -24.69 69.03 48.29
CA ASP A 28 -24.95 69.88 49.45
C ASP A 28 -26.15 69.37 50.27
N HIS A 29 -26.44 70.06 51.38
CA HIS A 29 -27.55 69.73 52.27
C HIS A 29 -28.94 69.89 51.63
N THR A 30 -29.04 70.48 50.43
CA THR A 30 -30.27 70.61 49.63
C THR A 30 -30.38 69.56 48.52
N GLY A 31 -29.37 68.68 48.38
CA GLY A 31 -29.33 67.65 47.34
C GLY A 31 -28.77 68.14 45.99
N ARG A 32 -28.22 69.36 45.91
CA ARG A 32 -27.62 69.88 44.66
C ARG A 32 -26.14 69.50 44.55
N PRO A 33 -25.60 69.23 43.34
CA PRO A 33 -24.18 68.96 43.16
C PRO A 33 -23.31 70.13 43.65
N LYS A 34 -22.36 69.83 44.55
CA LYS A 34 -21.39 70.75 45.15
C LYS A 34 -20.03 70.71 44.46
N THR A 35 -19.70 69.61 43.79
CA THR A 35 -18.42 69.43 43.07
C THR A 35 -18.64 69.04 41.62
N SER A 36 -17.63 69.27 40.78
CA SER A 36 -17.51 68.57 39.50
C SER A 36 -17.54 67.04 39.71
N VAL A 37 -17.85 66.31 38.64
CA VAL A 37 -17.77 64.85 38.63
C VAL A 37 -16.34 64.45 38.98
N ASN A 38 -16.20 63.69 40.06
CA ASN A 38 -14.96 63.11 40.54
C ASN A 38 -15.04 61.57 40.43
N GLY A 39 -13.89 60.91 40.29
CA GLY A 39 -13.81 59.47 40.06
C GLY A 39 -13.33 59.15 38.64
N GLY A 40 -13.97 58.19 37.98
CA GLY A 40 -13.55 57.70 36.67
C GLY A 40 -12.24 56.90 36.75
N GLN A 41 -12.01 56.20 37.86
CA GLN A 41 -11.11 55.05 37.88
C GLN A 41 -11.85 53.85 37.28
N LEU A 42 -11.11 53.03 36.56
CA LEU A 42 -11.62 51.80 35.98
C LEU A 42 -11.08 50.65 36.82
N HIS A 43 -11.96 49.77 37.31
CA HIS A 43 -11.55 48.57 38.02
C HIS A 43 -11.88 47.35 37.17
N PHE A 44 -10.88 46.50 36.93
CA PHE A 44 -11.00 45.31 36.11
C PHE A 44 -10.54 44.08 36.86
N ILE A 45 -11.20 42.97 36.60
CA ILE A 45 -10.73 41.63 36.96
C ILE A 45 -10.49 40.88 35.65
N LEU A 46 -9.25 40.46 35.44
CA LEU A 46 -8.81 39.71 34.27
C LEU A 46 -8.42 38.27 34.69
N GLU A 47 -8.49 37.35 33.73
CA GLU A 47 -7.80 36.06 33.85
C GLU A 47 -6.29 36.33 33.84
N SER A 48 -5.58 35.87 34.87
CA SER A 48 -4.12 36.01 34.90
C SER A 48 -3.47 34.88 34.10
N THR A 49 -2.41 35.24 33.37
CA THR A 49 -1.71 34.37 32.42
C THR A 49 -0.20 34.53 32.53
N LYS A 50 0.56 33.62 31.92
CA LYS A 50 2.02 33.73 31.85
C LYS A 50 2.54 34.97 31.10
N ASN A 51 1.68 35.71 30.40
CA ASN A 51 2.05 36.82 29.52
C ASN A 51 1.68 38.20 30.12
N ASP A 52 1.58 38.35 31.44
CA ASP A 52 1.08 39.59 32.07
C ASP A 52 2.16 40.65 32.38
N GLU A 53 3.33 40.53 31.75
CA GLU A 53 4.47 41.45 31.88
C GLU A 53 4.07 42.92 31.66
N LEU A 54 3.23 43.18 30.64
CA LEU A 54 2.70 44.52 30.33
C LEU A 54 2.08 45.21 31.56
N PHE A 55 1.30 44.50 32.37
CA PHE A 55 0.58 45.11 33.49
C PHE A 55 1.49 45.39 34.68
N TYR A 56 2.50 44.54 34.89
CA TYR A 56 3.54 44.76 35.88
C TYR A 56 4.42 45.95 35.51
N ASP A 57 4.90 46.00 34.27
CA ASP A 57 5.70 47.13 33.76
C ASP A 57 4.93 48.45 33.85
N TRP A 58 3.63 48.43 33.53
CA TRP A 58 2.77 49.61 33.64
C TRP A 58 2.58 50.07 35.09
N MET A 59 2.42 49.13 36.03
CA MET A 59 2.28 49.45 37.46
C MET A 59 3.59 49.95 38.07
N PHE A 60 4.73 49.44 37.62
CA PHE A 60 6.06 49.81 38.14
C PHE A 60 6.61 51.11 37.54
N ALA A 61 6.04 51.60 36.45
CA ALA A 61 6.49 52.83 35.80
C ALA A 61 5.72 54.07 36.28
N ASP A 62 6.42 54.99 36.94
CA ASP A 62 5.83 56.20 37.57
C ASP A 62 5.04 57.12 36.62
N HIS A 63 5.41 57.15 35.34
CA HIS A 63 4.86 58.08 34.36
C HIS A 63 4.36 57.41 33.09
N GLN A 64 4.42 56.07 33.00
CA GLN A 64 3.97 55.37 31.81
C GLN A 64 2.46 55.51 31.68
N THR A 65 2.03 55.92 30.48
CA THR A 65 0.63 55.93 30.11
C THR A 65 0.36 55.07 28.91
N TYR A 66 -0.82 54.47 28.89
CA TYR A 66 -1.33 53.77 27.72
C TYR A 66 -2.72 54.26 27.34
N GLN A 67 -3.08 53.97 26.10
CA GLN A 67 -4.44 54.06 25.60
C GLN A 67 -4.95 52.65 25.28
N GLY A 68 -6.25 52.47 25.40
CA GLY A 68 -6.89 51.19 25.16
C GLY A 68 -8.41 51.32 25.17
N TYR A 69 -9.08 50.19 24.97
CA TYR A 69 -10.52 50.14 25.05
C TYR A 69 -11.02 48.80 25.58
N LEU A 70 -12.16 48.80 26.25
CA LEU A 70 -12.93 47.61 26.53
C LEU A 70 -14.02 47.45 25.49
N ARG A 71 -14.08 46.28 24.85
CA ARG A 71 -15.15 45.88 23.96
C ARG A 71 -16.15 45.01 24.69
N PHE A 72 -17.39 45.48 24.78
CA PHE A 72 -18.52 44.67 25.20
C PHE A 72 -19.15 44.04 23.97
N TYR A 73 -19.44 42.74 24.02
CA TYR A 73 -20.09 42.00 22.94
C TYR A 73 -21.58 41.83 23.24
N ASP A 74 -22.38 41.64 22.18
CA ASP A 74 -23.79 41.28 22.29
C ASP A 74 -23.98 39.91 22.94
N ARG A 75 -25.23 39.54 23.27
CA ARG A 75 -25.57 38.26 23.93
C ARG A 75 -25.10 37.01 23.18
N ASP A 76 -24.87 37.14 21.88
CA ASP A 76 -24.41 36.06 21.01
C ASP A 76 -22.87 35.91 21.04
N GLY A 77 -22.12 36.82 21.68
CA GLY A 77 -20.66 36.75 21.86
C GLY A 77 -19.83 37.18 20.65
N PHE A 78 -20.42 37.27 19.45
CA PHE A 78 -19.68 37.53 18.21
C PHE A 78 -19.73 38.99 17.73
N ARG A 79 -20.79 39.74 18.05
CA ARG A 79 -20.96 41.12 17.59
C ARG A 79 -20.55 42.13 18.66
N LYS A 80 -19.91 43.22 18.25
CA LYS A 80 -19.61 44.36 19.12
C LYS A 80 -20.90 45.06 19.54
N LEU A 81 -21.11 45.22 20.85
CA LEU A 81 -22.19 46.03 21.42
C LEU A 81 -21.75 47.50 21.59
N PHE A 82 -20.69 47.78 22.34
CA PHE A 82 -20.05 49.10 22.39
C PHE A 82 -18.60 49.00 22.90
N ASP A 83 -17.80 50.02 22.61
CA ASP A 83 -16.46 50.20 23.17
C ASP A 83 -16.49 51.25 24.30
N PHE A 84 -15.76 51.00 25.39
CA PHE A 84 -15.38 51.98 26.41
C PHE A 84 -13.89 52.29 26.19
N GLU A 85 -13.60 53.48 25.68
CA GLU A 85 -12.26 53.90 25.29
C GLU A 85 -11.63 54.76 26.39
N PHE A 86 -10.33 54.62 26.58
CA PHE A 86 -9.57 55.42 27.53
C PHE A 86 -8.19 55.76 27.00
N ALA A 87 -7.66 56.92 27.39
CA ALA A 87 -6.33 57.37 27.02
C ALA A 87 -5.67 58.16 28.15
N ASN A 88 -4.35 58.39 27.98
CA ASN A 88 -3.49 59.00 28.99
C ASN A 88 -3.69 58.34 30.36
N CYS A 89 -3.66 57.00 30.37
CA CYS A 89 -4.07 56.22 31.52
C CYS A 89 -2.88 55.68 32.29
N HIS A 90 -2.91 55.80 33.61
CA HIS A 90 -1.95 55.17 34.51
C HIS A 90 -2.53 53.91 35.13
N CYS A 91 -1.69 52.88 35.34
CA CYS A 91 -2.00 51.80 36.26
C CYS A 91 -1.67 52.29 37.68
N VAL A 92 -2.66 52.33 38.58
CA VAL A 92 -2.50 52.86 39.95
C VAL A 92 -2.77 51.81 41.02
N GLY A 93 -3.12 50.59 40.61
CA GLY A 93 -3.24 49.45 41.49
C GLY A 93 -3.25 48.15 40.69
N LEU A 94 -2.51 47.17 41.18
CA LEU A 94 -2.48 45.81 40.66
C LEU A 94 -2.51 44.86 41.86
N THR A 95 -3.41 43.90 41.84
CA THR A 95 -3.47 42.83 42.84
C THR A 95 -3.68 41.51 42.12
N GLU A 96 -2.71 40.61 42.21
CA GLU A 96 -2.84 39.25 41.70
C GLU A 96 -3.18 38.31 42.85
N SER A 97 -4.17 37.43 42.64
CA SER A 97 -4.68 36.54 43.68
C SER A 97 -4.85 35.13 43.13
N PHE A 98 -4.33 34.16 43.89
CA PHE A 98 -4.45 32.73 43.61
C PHE A 98 -5.24 32.02 44.72
N SER A 99 -6.15 31.12 44.34
CA SER A 99 -6.85 30.23 45.26
C SER A 99 -6.89 28.81 44.71
N ALA A 100 -6.21 27.88 45.38
CA ALA A 100 -6.20 26.47 45.00
C ALA A 100 -7.54 25.75 45.21
N THR A 101 -8.48 26.36 45.94
CA THR A 101 -9.77 25.75 46.32
C THR A 101 -10.98 26.56 45.84
N GLY A 102 -10.75 27.73 45.24
CA GLY A 102 -11.81 28.60 44.72
C GLY A 102 -12.20 28.27 43.28
N ASN A 103 -13.38 28.73 42.86
CA ASN A 103 -13.87 28.57 41.49
C ASN A 103 -13.19 29.50 40.47
N GLU A 104 -12.39 30.46 40.93
CA GLU A 104 -11.55 31.34 40.11
C GLU A 104 -10.09 31.20 40.59
N PRO A 105 -9.32 30.25 40.03
CA PRO A 105 -8.07 29.82 40.64
C PRO A 105 -6.95 30.87 40.58
N LEU A 106 -6.89 31.70 39.53
CA LEU A 106 -5.88 32.74 39.37
C LEU A 106 -6.47 33.95 38.63
N ARG A 107 -6.42 35.13 39.23
CA ARG A 107 -6.96 36.37 38.64
C ARG A 107 -6.10 37.59 38.97
N MET A 108 -6.19 38.59 38.10
CA MET A 108 -5.54 39.89 38.27
C MET A 108 -6.58 40.99 38.37
N GLU A 109 -6.51 41.78 39.44
CA GLU A 109 -7.35 42.94 39.69
C GLU A 109 -6.55 44.22 39.39
N LEU A 110 -6.99 44.99 38.39
CA LEU A 110 -6.34 46.24 37.97
C LEU A 110 -7.20 47.44 38.34
N THR A 111 -6.57 48.50 38.84
CA THR A 111 -7.16 49.81 39.02
C THR A 111 -6.45 50.80 38.12
N LEU A 112 -7.15 51.29 37.11
CA LEU A 112 -6.63 52.21 36.11
C LEU A 112 -7.19 53.62 36.34
N SER A 113 -6.33 54.64 36.19
CA SER A 113 -6.69 56.04 36.27
C SER A 113 -6.45 56.73 34.92
N PRO A 114 -7.46 56.71 34.03
CA PRO A 114 -7.40 57.44 32.77
C PRO A 114 -7.52 58.95 32.95
N GLY A 115 -6.76 59.70 32.17
CA GLY A 115 -6.88 61.15 32.06
C GLY A 115 -8.14 61.54 31.26
N ILE A 116 -8.49 60.72 30.26
CA ILE A 116 -9.68 60.92 29.43
C ILE A 116 -10.33 59.59 29.05
N GLN A 117 -11.66 59.58 29.02
CA GLN A 117 -12.49 58.41 28.73
C GLN A 117 -13.56 58.80 27.71
N LYS A 118 -13.89 57.88 26.81
CA LYS A 118 -15.01 58.00 25.87
C LYS A 118 -15.87 56.75 25.94
N VAL A 119 -17.16 56.93 26.22
CA VAL A 119 -18.14 55.83 26.23
C VAL A 119 -19.43 56.30 25.58
N ARG A 120 -19.90 55.58 24.55
CA ARG A 120 -21.12 55.94 23.80
C ARG A 120 -21.12 57.42 23.35
N ASP A 121 -19.99 57.84 22.79
CA ASP A 121 -19.71 59.21 22.33
C ASP A 121 -19.74 60.31 23.41
N GLN A 122 -19.84 59.94 24.69
CA GLN A 122 -19.69 60.88 25.81
C GLN A 122 -18.24 60.88 26.30
N ILE A 123 -17.66 62.07 26.43
CA ILE A 123 -16.29 62.26 26.89
C ILE A 123 -16.30 62.72 28.35
N PHE A 124 -15.49 62.07 29.18
CA PHE A 124 -15.17 62.51 30.53
C PHE A 124 -13.65 62.73 30.66
N GLU A 125 -13.25 63.94 31.02
CA GLU A 125 -11.85 64.37 31.07
C GLU A 125 -11.51 64.86 32.49
N LYS A 126 -10.38 64.38 33.04
CA LYS A 126 -9.83 64.84 34.32
C LYS A 126 -8.99 66.09 34.09
N ALA A 127 -8.97 66.97 35.09
CA ALA A 127 -8.24 68.25 35.01
C ALA A 127 -6.73 68.12 34.73
N TRP A 128 -6.11 66.98 35.07
CA TRP A 128 -4.68 66.71 34.82
C TRP A 128 -4.38 66.12 33.43
N ASN A 129 -5.41 65.80 32.63
CA ASN A 129 -5.25 65.14 31.34
C ASN A 129 -4.36 65.97 30.39
N PRO A 130 -3.28 65.39 29.83
CA PRO A 130 -2.30 66.16 29.06
C PRO A 130 -2.78 66.56 27.66
N ASN A 131 -3.62 65.76 27.02
CA ASN A 131 -4.20 66.03 25.70
C ASN A 131 -5.48 65.21 25.49
N ASN A 132 -6.31 65.60 24.52
CA ASN A 132 -7.49 64.82 24.15
C ASN A 132 -7.21 64.11 22.81
N PRO A 133 -6.85 62.81 22.80
CA PRO A 133 -6.59 62.05 21.58
C PRO A 133 -7.88 61.65 20.85
N PHE A 134 -9.06 61.96 21.41
CA PHE A 134 -10.35 61.77 20.76
C PHE A 134 -10.82 63.00 19.96
N LYS A 135 -10.04 64.09 19.95
CA LYS A 135 -10.32 65.24 19.08
C LYS A 135 -9.93 64.89 17.65
N GLU A 136 -10.90 64.91 16.76
CA GLU A 136 -10.63 65.03 15.33
C GLU A 136 -9.97 66.39 15.09
N GLU A 137 -8.66 66.40 14.78
CA GLU A 137 -8.00 67.61 14.31
C GLU A 137 -8.57 68.00 12.95
N ALA A 138 -8.95 69.27 12.80
CA ALA A 138 -9.39 69.82 11.52
C ALA A 138 -8.20 69.88 10.54
N VAL A 139 -8.14 68.91 9.63
CA VAL A 139 -7.17 68.86 8.53
C VAL A 139 -7.70 69.73 7.37
N PRO A 140 -6.85 70.53 6.68
CA PRO A 140 -7.27 71.27 5.49
C PRO A 140 -7.72 70.30 4.39
N VAL A 141 -8.59 70.80 3.50
CA VAL A 141 -9.17 70.04 2.37
C VAL A 141 -8.11 69.21 1.66
N THR A 142 -8.10 67.92 1.96
CA THR A 142 -7.54 66.85 1.14
C THR A 142 -8.63 65.79 1.09
N THR A 143 -8.97 65.34 -0.11
CA THR A 143 -9.99 64.34 -0.40
C THR A 143 -9.96 63.15 0.56
N LEU A 144 -11.09 62.88 1.24
CA LEU A 144 -11.34 61.63 1.95
C LEU A 144 -11.21 60.46 0.95
N GLU A 145 -10.12 59.72 1.02
CA GLU A 145 -10.11 58.39 0.43
C GLU A 145 -10.94 57.48 1.34
N THR A 146 -12.08 57.02 0.82
CA THR A 146 -12.88 55.95 1.40
C THR A 146 -11.99 54.74 1.71
N PRO A 147 -12.13 54.05 2.86
CA PRO A 147 -11.39 52.82 3.13
C PRO A 147 -11.60 51.84 1.98
N GLN A 148 -10.56 51.60 1.19
CA GLN A 148 -10.68 50.77 0.00
C GLN A 148 -10.82 49.30 0.40
N THR A 149 -11.73 48.60 -0.27
CA THR A 149 -11.85 47.15 -0.18
C THR A 149 -10.53 46.49 -0.57
N GLN A 150 -10.00 45.61 0.29
CA GLN A 150 -8.74 44.91 0.03
C GLN A 150 -8.85 43.43 0.34
N ILE A 151 -8.39 42.58 -0.60
CA ILE A 151 -8.27 41.14 -0.38
C ILE A 151 -6.90 40.87 0.26
N THR A 152 -6.87 40.43 1.52
CA THR A 152 -5.66 40.32 2.34
C THR A 152 -5.02 38.94 2.25
N ARG A 153 -5.83 37.88 2.17
CA ARG A 153 -5.36 36.49 2.09
C ARG A 153 -6.19 35.66 1.12
N ILE A 154 -5.54 34.72 0.46
CA ILE A 154 -6.16 33.63 -0.29
C ILE A 154 -5.39 32.36 0.05
N ALA A 155 -6.07 31.33 0.55
CA ALA A 155 -5.48 30.06 0.91
C ALA A 155 -6.29 28.90 0.31
N TRP A 156 -5.62 28.01 -0.40
CA TRP A 156 -6.24 26.76 -0.86
C TRP A 156 -6.47 25.82 0.32
N VAL A 157 -7.54 25.03 0.24
CA VAL A 157 -7.95 24.07 1.27
C VAL A 157 -8.21 22.72 0.63
N ASN A 158 -7.68 21.64 1.21
CA ASN A 158 -8.12 20.29 0.89
C ASN A 158 -9.36 19.99 1.72
N SER A 159 -10.51 19.88 1.07
CA SER A 159 -11.79 19.69 1.77
C SER A 159 -11.96 18.29 2.36
N ASP A 160 -11.19 17.31 1.87
CA ASP A 160 -11.24 15.93 2.36
C ASP A 160 -10.44 15.76 3.66
N SER A 161 -9.30 16.44 3.78
CA SER A 161 -8.45 16.42 4.99
C SER A 161 -8.65 17.63 5.92
N GLN A 162 -9.38 18.66 5.46
CA GLN A 162 -9.52 19.96 6.13
C GLN A 162 -8.18 20.71 6.31
N GLU A 163 -7.19 20.42 5.48
CA GLU A 163 -5.88 21.07 5.53
C GLU A 163 -5.92 22.40 4.77
N GLU A 164 -5.52 23.50 5.43
CA GLU A 164 -5.38 24.82 4.82
C GLU A 164 -3.95 25.10 4.32
N ASN A 165 -3.83 26.04 3.37
CA ASN A 165 -2.57 26.48 2.78
C ASN A 165 -1.84 25.36 2.02
N ILE A 166 -2.60 24.43 1.44
CA ILE A 166 -2.06 23.37 0.60
C ILE A 166 -1.35 23.96 -0.64
N THR A 167 -0.28 23.31 -1.07
CA THR A 167 0.47 23.67 -2.29
C THR A 167 0.31 22.63 -3.40
N GLU A 168 -0.27 21.48 -3.07
CA GLU A 168 -0.59 20.40 -3.99
C GLU A 168 -1.91 19.72 -3.59
N ILE A 169 -2.58 19.13 -4.57
CA ILE A 169 -3.81 18.35 -4.40
C ILE A 169 -3.84 17.22 -5.40
N ARG A 170 -4.36 16.05 -5.03
CA ARG A 170 -4.47 14.90 -5.95
C ARG A 170 -5.76 14.95 -6.76
N VAL A 171 -5.71 14.36 -7.96
CA VAL A 171 -6.94 14.05 -8.71
C VAL A 171 -7.90 13.24 -7.84
N THR A 172 -9.20 13.44 -8.03
CA THR A 172 -10.35 12.94 -7.25
C THR A 172 -10.53 13.55 -5.85
N GLN A 173 -9.56 14.32 -5.34
CA GLN A 173 -9.75 15.08 -4.10
C GLN A 173 -10.56 16.35 -4.34
N ARG A 174 -11.17 16.87 -3.28
CA ARG A 174 -11.97 18.10 -3.32
C ARG A 174 -11.16 19.31 -2.85
N ALA A 175 -11.01 20.29 -3.73
CA ALA A 175 -10.40 21.58 -3.45
C ALA A 175 -11.45 22.59 -2.99
N SER A 176 -11.04 23.47 -2.08
CA SER A 176 -11.75 24.67 -1.68
C SER A 176 -10.73 25.81 -1.51
N LEU A 177 -11.19 27.00 -1.16
CA LEU A 177 -10.39 28.20 -1.02
C LEU A 177 -11.02 29.10 0.05
N ILE A 178 -10.19 29.63 0.94
CA ILE A 178 -10.57 30.66 1.90
C ILE A 178 -9.93 31.97 1.47
N ALA A 179 -10.72 33.04 1.39
CA ALA A 179 -10.24 34.39 1.16
C ALA A 179 -10.69 35.33 2.27
N GLU A 180 -9.81 36.25 2.65
CA GLU A 180 -10.08 37.29 3.64
C GLU A 180 -10.14 38.65 2.94
N ILE A 181 -11.21 39.39 3.19
CA ILE A 181 -11.51 40.68 2.57
C ILE A 181 -11.69 41.72 3.68
N GLN A 182 -10.82 42.72 3.68
CA GLN A 182 -10.91 43.88 4.54
C GLN A 182 -11.82 44.95 3.90
N ASN A 183 -12.69 45.56 4.70
CA ASN A 183 -13.70 46.53 4.26
C ASN A 183 -14.58 46.02 3.08
N PRO A 184 -15.23 44.84 3.22
CA PRO A 184 -16.05 44.30 2.13
C PRO A 184 -17.30 45.16 1.92
N GLU A 185 -17.53 45.59 0.68
CA GLU A 185 -18.77 46.27 0.28
C GLU A 185 -19.67 45.33 -0.54
N GLY A 186 -20.83 44.95 -0.01
CA GLY A 186 -21.73 43.96 -0.62
C GLY A 186 -21.68 42.59 0.08
N SER A 187 -22.47 41.64 -0.41
CA SER A 187 -22.67 40.34 0.27
C SER A 187 -22.00 39.15 -0.42
N THR A 188 -21.35 39.35 -1.56
CA THR A 188 -20.77 38.25 -2.36
C THR A 188 -19.45 38.65 -3.02
N ALA A 189 -18.53 37.71 -3.18
CA ALA A 189 -17.32 37.85 -3.97
C ALA A 189 -17.31 36.86 -5.14
N THR A 190 -16.64 37.23 -6.23
CA THR A 190 -16.46 36.34 -7.39
C THR A 190 -15.10 35.66 -7.30
N ILE A 191 -15.07 34.35 -7.48
CA ILE A 191 -13.85 33.54 -7.49
C ILE A 191 -13.75 32.88 -8.85
N THR A 192 -12.67 33.11 -9.58
CA THR A 192 -12.38 32.40 -10.82
C THR A 192 -11.15 31.52 -10.66
N ILE A 193 -11.16 30.34 -11.27
CA ILE A 193 -10.05 29.38 -11.24
C ILE A 193 -9.66 29.06 -12.67
N GLU A 194 -8.38 29.16 -12.97
CA GLU A 194 -7.79 28.86 -14.27
C GLU A 194 -6.57 27.95 -14.09
N LYS A 195 -6.22 27.19 -15.13
CA LYS A 195 -4.92 26.55 -15.18
C LYS A 195 -3.84 27.60 -15.44
N GLU A 196 -2.71 27.52 -14.74
CA GLU A 196 -1.60 28.49 -14.82
C GLU A 196 -1.07 28.67 -16.25
N ASP A 197 -1.16 27.62 -17.08
CA ASP A 197 -0.73 27.62 -18.48
C ASP A 197 -1.82 28.05 -19.49
N GLY A 198 -3.03 28.36 -19.01
CA GLY A 198 -4.17 28.79 -19.81
C GLY A 198 -4.84 27.70 -20.64
N THR A 199 -4.53 26.42 -20.38
CA THR A 199 -5.23 25.29 -21.00
C THR A 199 -6.65 25.12 -20.46
N GLU A 200 -7.46 24.34 -21.17
CA GLU A 200 -8.85 24.08 -20.79
C GLU A 200 -8.98 22.98 -19.73
N PHE A 201 -10.11 22.98 -19.01
CA PHE A 201 -10.51 21.96 -18.04
C PHE A 201 -11.26 20.82 -18.72
N ASP A 202 -12.37 21.13 -19.39
CA ASP A 202 -13.13 20.21 -20.24
C ASP A 202 -13.93 20.99 -21.30
N SER A 203 -14.11 20.40 -22.49
CA SER A 203 -15.05 20.90 -23.52
C SER A 203 -14.95 22.40 -23.86
N GLY A 204 -13.73 22.95 -23.96
CA GLY A 204 -13.49 24.37 -24.26
C GLY A 204 -13.55 25.32 -23.06
N GLN A 205 -13.86 24.83 -21.85
CA GLN A 205 -13.94 25.65 -20.65
C GLN A 205 -12.53 25.96 -20.10
N LYS A 206 -12.11 27.22 -20.17
CA LYS A 206 -10.78 27.67 -19.65
C LYS A 206 -10.79 28.20 -18.22
N GLN A 207 -11.98 28.45 -17.68
CA GLN A 207 -12.16 29.08 -16.38
C GLN A 207 -13.36 28.47 -15.66
N LEU A 208 -13.20 28.14 -14.39
CA LEU A 208 -14.29 27.87 -13.46
C LEU A 208 -14.64 29.18 -12.76
N SER A 209 -15.93 29.51 -12.61
CA SER A 209 -16.37 30.76 -11.99
C SER A 209 -17.41 30.47 -10.92
N PHE A 210 -17.22 31.07 -9.76
CA PHE A 210 -18.04 30.90 -8.57
C PHE A 210 -18.40 32.26 -7.98
N THR A 211 -19.55 32.33 -7.33
CA THR A 211 -19.98 33.50 -6.58
C THR A 211 -20.37 33.04 -5.19
N GLU A 212 -19.63 33.49 -4.18
CA GLU A 212 -19.74 33.00 -2.81
C GLU A 212 -20.08 34.14 -1.86
N SER A 213 -20.80 33.82 -0.79
CA SER A 213 -21.20 34.81 0.21
C SER A 213 -20.00 35.29 1.04
N ILE A 214 -19.98 36.58 1.36
CA ILE A 214 -19.02 37.17 2.30
C ILE A 214 -19.64 37.15 3.70
N SER A 215 -18.95 36.55 4.66
CA SER A 215 -19.34 36.55 6.06
C SER A 215 -19.19 37.94 6.69
N SER A 216 -19.76 38.14 7.90
CA SER A 216 -19.71 39.43 8.59
C SER A 216 -18.30 39.89 9.00
N ASP A 217 -17.35 38.96 9.07
CA ASP A 217 -15.92 39.17 9.33
C ASP A 217 -15.08 39.25 8.05
N GLY A 218 -15.71 39.26 6.88
CA GLY A 218 -15.03 39.43 5.60
C GLY A 218 -14.39 38.16 5.05
N ILE A 219 -14.79 36.99 5.52
CA ILE A 219 -14.31 35.70 5.02
C ILE A 219 -15.21 35.22 3.88
N VAL A 220 -14.57 34.64 2.86
CA VAL A 220 -15.23 33.97 1.75
C VAL A 220 -14.70 32.55 1.68
N GLU A 221 -15.59 31.57 1.73
CA GLU A 221 -15.25 30.15 1.56
C GLU A 221 -15.82 29.67 0.24
N LEU A 222 -14.96 29.12 -0.61
CA LEU A 222 -15.36 28.49 -1.85
C LEU A 222 -15.99 27.12 -1.57
N SER A 223 -17.17 26.88 -2.13
CA SER A 223 -17.80 25.56 -2.10
C SER A 223 -16.85 24.49 -2.67
N PRO A 224 -16.63 23.37 -1.96
CA PRO A 224 -15.71 22.33 -2.42
C PRO A 224 -16.05 21.81 -3.82
N PHE A 225 -15.03 21.68 -4.67
CA PHE A 225 -15.15 21.10 -6.02
C PHE A 225 -14.10 20.00 -6.22
N GLU A 226 -14.45 18.98 -6.99
CA GLU A 226 -13.56 17.85 -7.26
C GLU A 226 -12.52 18.20 -8.33
N ILE A 227 -11.26 17.81 -8.09
CA ILE A 227 -10.19 17.85 -9.09
C ILE A 227 -10.36 16.64 -10.02
N LYS A 228 -10.94 16.86 -11.19
CA LYS A 228 -11.32 15.77 -12.09
C LYS A 228 -10.11 15.18 -12.83
N GLU A 229 -10.06 13.86 -12.96
CA GLU A 229 -9.01 13.17 -13.74
C GLU A 229 -8.97 13.60 -15.22
N GLN A 230 -10.13 13.84 -15.82
CA GLN A 230 -10.27 14.26 -17.22
C GLN A 230 -9.52 15.56 -17.55
N TRP A 231 -9.18 16.38 -16.55
CA TRP A 231 -8.41 17.60 -16.77
C TRP A 231 -7.00 17.31 -17.28
N GLU A 232 -6.44 16.14 -17.00
CA GLU A 232 -5.14 15.69 -17.50
C GLU A 232 -5.11 15.53 -19.02
N GLU A 233 -6.25 15.31 -19.68
CA GLU A 233 -6.31 15.16 -21.15
C GLU A 233 -5.95 16.45 -21.90
N PHE A 234 -6.06 17.60 -21.24
CA PHE A 234 -5.90 18.93 -21.82
C PHE A 234 -4.60 19.63 -21.40
N LYS A 235 -3.74 18.97 -20.63
CA LYS A 235 -2.52 19.57 -20.11
C LYS A 235 -1.47 19.81 -21.18
N LYS A 236 -0.66 20.87 -20.99
CA LYS A 236 0.53 21.13 -21.82
C LYS A 236 1.83 20.86 -21.08
N ALA A 237 1.83 20.99 -19.76
CA ALA A 237 2.96 20.69 -18.88
C ALA A 237 2.82 19.30 -18.22
N ASP A 238 3.91 18.76 -17.71
CA ASP A 238 3.89 17.46 -17.01
C ASP A 238 3.06 17.51 -15.72
N ILE A 239 3.03 18.68 -15.05
CA ILE A 239 2.27 18.98 -13.83
C ILE A 239 1.39 20.20 -14.09
N ASP A 240 0.08 20.00 -14.04
CA ASP A 240 -0.89 21.10 -14.08
C ASP A 240 -0.92 21.85 -12.75
N LYS A 241 -1.16 23.16 -12.82
CA LYS A 241 -1.35 24.00 -11.64
C LYS A 241 -2.57 24.88 -11.80
N LEU A 242 -3.30 25.06 -10.70
CA LEU A 242 -4.43 25.96 -10.63
C LEU A 242 -4.04 27.28 -9.99
N ILE A 243 -4.61 28.35 -10.48
CA ILE A 243 -4.55 29.68 -9.89
C ILE A 243 -5.97 30.18 -9.72
N ALA A 244 -6.29 30.65 -8.51
CA ALA A 244 -7.55 31.32 -8.23
C ALA A 244 -7.37 32.83 -8.24
N ARG A 245 -8.37 33.56 -8.73
CA ARG A 245 -8.50 35.00 -8.62
C ARG A 245 -9.78 35.32 -7.88
N VAL A 246 -9.65 36.02 -6.75
CA VAL A 246 -10.79 36.53 -6.00
C VAL A 246 -10.96 37.99 -6.39
N GLN A 247 -12.19 38.38 -6.72
CA GLN A 247 -12.56 39.73 -7.12
C GLN A 247 -13.73 40.22 -6.26
N HIS A 248 -13.57 41.41 -5.68
CA HIS A 248 -14.60 42.07 -4.90
C HIS A 248 -14.48 43.59 -4.97
N ASN A 249 -15.55 44.28 -5.37
CA ASN A 249 -15.65 45.75 -5.42
C ASN A 249 -14.42 46.46 -6.05
N GLY A 250 -13.96 45.96 -7.22
CA GLY A 250 -12.78 46.49 -7.92
C GLY A 250 -11.42 46.03 -7.37
N SER A 251 -11.39 45.45 -6.17
CA SER A 251 -10.23 44.76 -5.62
C SER A 251 -10.08 43.37 -6.26
N SER A 252 -8.85 42.97 -6.57
CA SER A 252 -8.55 41.66 -7.15
C SER A 252 -7.24 41.13 -6.59
N LYS A 253 -7.22 39.88 -6.16
CA LYS A 253 -5.99 39.20 -5.73
C LYS A 253 -5.95 37.78 -6.29
N THR A 254 -4.73 37.36 -6.61
CA THR A 254 -4.44 36.04 -7.18
C THR A 254 -3.82 35.16 -6.09
N SER A 255 -4.23 33.90 -6.01
CA SER A 255 -3.67 32.90 -5.09
C SER A 255 -2.24 32.52 -5.47
N SER A 256 -1.55 31.82 -4.58
CA SER A 256 -0.44 30.94 -4.99
C SER A 256 -0.96 29.82 -5.90
N SER A 257 -0.07 29.21 -6.69
CA SER A 257 -0.46 28.08 -7.53
C SER A 257 -0.63 26.80 -6.72
N LEU A 258 -1.67 26.04 -7.04
CA LEU A 258 -1.97 24.73 -6.47
C LEU A 258 -1.62 23.65 -7.49
N LYS A 259 -0.61 22.82 -7.21
CA LYS A 259 -0.21 21.73 -8.11
C LYS A 259 -1.25 20.60 -8.09
N ILE A 260 -1.66 20.13 -9.25
CA ILE A 260 -2.45 18.91 -9.37
C ILE A 260 -1.49 17.73 -9.49
N ILE A 261 -1.64 16.76 -8.58
CA ILE A 261 -0.84 15.54 -8.53
C ILE A 261 -1.68 14.39 -9.14
N PRO A 262 -1.29 13.89 -10.32
CA PRO A 262 -1.91 12.73 -10.93
C PRO A 262 -1.82 11.47 -10.07
N LYS A 263 -2.61 10.46 -10.43
CA LYS A 263 -2.45 9.11 -9.88
C LYS A 263 -1.05 8.54 -10.22
N PRO A 264 -0.43 7.81 -9.29
CA PRO A 264 0.87 7.17 -9.55
C PRO A 264 0.70 6.01 -10.53
N LYS A 265 1.78 5.64 -11.23
CA LYS A 265 1.83 4.36 -11.93
C LYS A 265 2.59 3.35 -11.08
N VAL A 266 1.93 2.26 -10.69
CA VAL A 266 2.51 1.27 -9.78
C VAL A 266 2.47 -0.13 -10.39
N LEU A 267 3.54 -0.89 -10.20
CA LEU A 267 3.63 -2.30 -10.56
C LEU A 267 4.04 -3.09 -9.32
N VAL A 268 3.27 -4.13 -9.00
CA VAL A 268 3.56 -5.11 -7.96
C VAL A 268 3.58 -6.50 -8.58
N ASN A 269 4.72 -7.15 -8.40
CA ASN A 269 5.02 -8.48 -8.94
C ASN A 269 5.30 -9.45 -7.80
N PHE A 270 4.59 -10.58 -7.78
CA PHE A 270 4.79 -11.65 -6.80
C PHE A 270 5.95 -12.56 -7.21
N ARG A 271 6.84 -12.87 -6.27
CA ARG A 271 7.94 -13.84 -6.44
C ARG A 271 7.94 -14.78 -5.25
N THR A 272 8.47 -15.99 -5.45
CA THR A 272 8.67 -16.92 -4.32
C THR A 272 9.52 -16.26 -3.23
N HIS A 273 9.26 -16.62 -1.97
CA HIS A 273 10.12 -16.22 -0.85
C HIS A 273 11.53 -16.79 -0.98
N ASN A 274 12.50 -16.25 -0.25
CA ASN A 274 13.93 -16.51 -0.42
C ASN A 274 14.31 -17.98 -0.25
N ASN A 275 13.63 -18.70 0.64
CA ASN A 275 13.93 -20.09 0.97
C ASN A 275 12.96 -21.08 0.33
N TYR A 276 12.29 -20.68 -0.76
CA TYR A 276 11.33 -21.53 -1.45
C TYR A 276 11.99 -22.81 -1.93
N LYS A 277 11.37 -23.95 -1.62
CA LYS A 277 11.82 -25.30 -1.94
C LYS A 277 10.73 -26.11 -2.63
N GLY A 278 9.67 -25.48 -3.15
CA GLY A 278 8.57 -26.17 -3.82
C GLY A 278 7.42 -26.59 -2.91
N GLU A 279 7.26 -25.95 -1.75
CA GLU A 279 6.24 -26.29 -0.74
C GLU A 279 4.79 -25.91 -1.11
N TYR A 280 4.58 -25.21 -2.22
CA TYR A 280 3.29 -24.91 -2.87
C TYR A 280 3.54 -24.70 -4.36
N GLY A 281 2.51 -24.77 -5.21
CA GLY A 281 2.69 -24.53 -6.65
C GLY A 281 2.66 -23.05 -6.96
N PHE A 282 3.67 -22.53 -7.65
CA PHE A 282 3.69 -21.15 -8.08
C PHE A 282 4.45 -20.99 -9.39
N ASP A 283 3.82 -20.32 -10.34
CA ASP A 283 4.40 -20.08 -11.64
C ASP A 283 4.23 -18.62 -12.09
N TRP A 284 5.29 -18.06 -12.66
CA TRP A 284 5.33 -16.72 -13.21
C TRP A 284 6.30 -16.70 -14.39
N MET A 285 6.08 -15.80 -15.35
CA MET A 285 7.03 -15.58 -16.43
C MET A 285 8.38 -15.14 -15.86
N ARG A 286 9.41 -15.99 -15.94
CA ARG A 286 10.74 -15.70 -15.37
C ARG A 286 11.41 -14.57 -16.12
N MET A 287 11.92 -13.60 -15.37
CA MET A 287 12.58 -12.39 -15.91
C MET A 287 14.02 -12.24 -15.41
N GLY A 288 14.53 -13.17 -14.61
CA GLY A 288 15.85 -13.04 -13.99
C GLY A 288 15.95 -11.93 -12.95
N ASP A 289 14.83 -11.62 -12.29
CA ASP A 289 14.74 -10.49 -11.36
C ASP A 289 14.82 -10.92 -9.89
N THR A 290 14.84 -12.21 -9.58
CA THR A 290 14.95 -12.70 -8.19
C THR A 290 16.39 -12.89 -7.72
N GLY A 291 17.34 -13.08 -8.65
CA GLY A 291 18.73 -13.45 -8.34
C GLY A 291 18.90 -14.89 -7.87
N LYS A 292 17.86 -15.73 -7.94
CA LYS A 292 17.91 -17.15 -7.58
C LYS A 292 18.46 -17.99 -8.74
N PRO A 293 19.24 -19.06 -8.46
CA PRO A 293 19.57 -20.05 -9.46
C PRO A 293 18.30 -20.61 -10.12
N GLY A 294 18.28 -20.70 -11.45
CA GLY A 294 17.13 -21.19 -12.22
C GLY A 294 16.07 -20.14 -12.58
N ASP A 295 16.10 -18.94 -12.00
CA ASP A 295 15.34 -17.78 -12.51
C ASP A 295 16.15 -17.13 -13.65
N SER A 296 16.30 -17.84 -14.76
CA SER A 296 16.83 -17.28 -15.99
C SER A 296 15.71 -16.55 -16.74
N TRP A 297 16.00 -15.42 -17.37
CA TRP A 297 14.98 -14.72 -18.17
C TRP A 297 14.57 -15.59 -19.36
N TYR A 298 13.33 -16.08 -19.34
CA TYR A 298 12.83 -17.01 -20.36
C TYR A 298 12.95 -16.49 -21.78
N LYS A 299 12.89 -15.18 -22.00
CA LYS A 299 13.11 -14.60 -23.32
C LYS A 299 14.43 -15.05 -23.95
N ASN A 300 15.48 -15.23 -23.14
CA ASN A 300 16.81 -15.58 -23.64
C ASN A 300 17.02 -17.08 -23.81
N ILE A 301 16.19 -17.91 -23.17
CA ILE A 301 16.43 -19.35 -23.03
C ILE A 301 15.25 -20.21 -23.52
N ILE A 302 14.21 -19.63 -24.13
CA ILE A 302 13.12 -20.38 -24.77
C ILE A 302 13.31 -20.42 -26.28
N GLY A 303 13.06 -21.56 -26.91
CA GLY A 303 13.40 -21.77 -28.31
C GLY A 303 13.16 -23.19 -28.79
N SER A 304 14.14 -23.76 -29.50
CA SER A 304 14.11 -25.15 -29.98
C SER A 304 15.50 -25.77 -30.09
N ASN A 305 15.58 -27.11 -30.06
CA ASN A 305 16.79 -27.90 -30.24
C ASN A 305 16.83 -28.70 -31.56
N LYS A 306 15.87 -28.49 -32.47
CA LYS A 306 15.69 -29.24 -33.73
C LYS A 306 16.92 -29.32 -34.63
N THR A 307 17.85 -28.38 -34.53
CA THR A 307 19.08 -28.34 -35.34
C THR A 307 20.28 -29.02 -34.66
N GLY A 308 20.06 -29.73 -33.54
CA GLY A 308 21.12 -30.35 -32.73
C GLY A 308 21.83 -29.39 -31.78
N SER A 309 21.42 -28.12 -31.77
CA SER A 309 21.88 -27.08 -30.84
C SER A 309 20.73 -26.15 -30.52
N PHE A 310 20.73 -25.58 -29.31
CA PHE A 310 19.67 -24.67 -28.88
C PHE A 310 19.66 -23.38 -29.70
N VAL A 311 18.49 -22.99 -30.19
CA VAL A 311 18.23 -21.74 -30.89
C VAL A 311 17.04 -21.04 -30.23
N GLN A 312 17.28 -19.84 -29.69
CA GLN A 312 16.26 -18.99 -29.06
C GLN A 312 15.20 -18.52 -30.09
N ASP A 313 13.93 -18.45 -29.66
CA ASP A 313 12.83 -17.96 -30.49
C ASP A 313 11.85 -17.06 -29.70
N ASP A 314 11.80 -15.78 -30.06
CA ASP A 314 10.88 -14.79 -29.48
C ASP A 314 9.40 -15.15 -29.69
N LYS A 315 9.06 -15.91 -30.74
CA LYS A 315 7.67 -16.36 -30.98
C LYS A 315 7.23 -17.37 -29.94
N GLU A 316 8.11 -18.27 -29.51
CA GLU A 316 7.82 -19.23 -28.44
C GLU A 316 7.67 -18.51 -27.10
N TYR A 317 8.48 -17.47 -26.83
CA TYR A 317 8.29 -16.61 -25.65
C TYR A 317 6.90 -15.96 -25.62
N VAL A 318 6.44 -15.42 -26.76
CA VAL A 318 5.10 -14.83 -26.88
C VAL A 318 4.00 -15.89 -26.71
N LYS A 319 4.17 -17.09 -27.27
CA LYS A 319 3.23 -18.22 -27.13
C LYS A 319 3.13 -18.68 -25.68
N LEU A 320 4.25 -18.78 -24.97
CA LEU A 320 4.27 -19.06 -23.53
C LEU A 320 3.53 -17.98 -22.74
N GLY A 321 3.75 -16.70 -23.07
CA GLY A 321 3.04 -15.58 -22.45
C GLY A 321 1.52 -15.67 -22.56
N LYS A 322 0.98 -16.32 -23.60
CA LYS A 322 -0.47 -16.54 -23.78
C LYS A 322 -1.05 -17.63 -22.87
N LYS A 323 -0.21 -18.38 -22.15
CA LYS A 323 -0.64 -19.33 -21.11
C LYS A 323 -0.99 -18.64 -19.79
N PHE A 324 -0.57 -17.39 -19.63
CA PHE A 324 -0.91 -16.56 -18.48
C PHE A 324 -2.08 -15.64 -18.85
N GLU A 325 -2.89 -15.27 -17.85
CA GLU A 325 -3.85 -14.18 -18.02
C GLU A 325 -3.08 -12.88 -18.33
N GLN A 326 -3.54 -12.15 -19.35
CA GLN A 326 -2.86 -10.97 -19.89
C GLN A 326 -3.68 -9.72 -19.57
N LEU A 327 -3.04 -8.75 -18.91
CA LEU A 327 -3.63 -7.44 -18.61
C LEU A 327 -2.75 -6.33 -19.16
N PRO A 328 -3.27 -5.11 -19.39
CA PRO A 328 -2.44 -3.95 -19.71
C PRO A 328 -1.38 -3.73 -18.62
N HIS A 329 -0.12 -3.52 -19.00
CA HIS A 329 0.93 -3.29 -18.01
C HIS A 329 0.76 -1.92 -17.35
N PRO A 330 0.68 -1.84 -16.00
CA PRO A 330 0.21 -0.63 -15.31
C PRO A 330 1.15 0.58 -15.44
N ILE A 331 2.44 0.33 -15.71
CA ILE A 331 3.44 1.38 -15.94
C ILE A 331 3.75 1.63 -17.42
N LYS A 332 3.56 0.62 -18.29
CA LYS A 332 4.11 0.61 -19.65
C LYS A 332 2.98 0.34 -20.63
N PRO A 333 2.38 1.37 -21.23
CA PRO A 333 1.14 1.24 -22.00
C PRO A 333 1.16 0.26 -23.18
N LYS A 334 2.36 -0.04 -23.71
CA LYS A 334 2.55 -0.97 -24.84
C LYS A 334 2.95 -2.40 -24.43
N ASP A 335 3.18 -2.62 -23.13
CA ASP A 335 3.57 -3.92 -22.59
C ASP A 335 2.37 -4.62 -21.95
N ILE A 336 2.52 -5.91 -21.70
CA ILE A 336 1.51 -6.77 -21.08
C ILE A 336 1.99 -7.20 -19.70
N TYR A 337 1.09 -7.14 -18.71
CA TYR A 337 1.24 -7.79 -17.42
C TYR A 337 0.76 -9.24 -17.50
N LEU A 338 1.64 -10.17 -17.17
CA LEU A 338 1.32 -11.60 -17.12
C LEU A 338 1.02 -12.00 -15.67
N VAL A 339 -0.22 -12.40 -15.42
CA VAL A 339 -0.69 -12.70 -14.05
C VAL A 339 -0.07 -14.02 -13.57
N PRO A 340 0.77 -14.03 -12.51
CA PRO A 340 1.29 -15.26 -11.93
C PRO A 340 0.18 -16.15 -11.36
N VAL A 341 0.47 -17.45 -11.26
CA VAL A 341 -0.51 -18.48 -10.88
C VAL A 341 -0.02 -19.21 -9.62
N LEU A 342 -0.90 -19.30 -8.63
CA LEU A 342 -0.71 -19.99 -7.36
C LEU A 342 -1.64 -21.20 -7.29
N SER A 343 -1.07 -22.33 -6.89
CA SER A 343 -1.73 -23.57 -6.51
C SER A 343 -1.50 -23.81 -5.02
N LEU A 344 -2.58 -23.75 -4.25
CA LEU A 344 -2.54 -23.80 -2.79
C LEU A 344 -3.72 -24.59 -2.24
N TYR A 345 -3.45 -25.60 -1.41
CA TYR A 345 -4.48 -26.38 -0.73
C TYR A 345 -5.19 -25.56 0.36
N PRO A 346 -6.45 -25.90 0.70
CA PRO A 346 -7.11 -25.35 1.88
C PRO A 346 -6.29 -25.61 3.15
N ASN A 347 -6.32 -24.66 4.08
CA ASN A 347 -5.54 -24.64 5.32
C ASN A 347 -4.01 -24.61 5.14
N LYS A 348 -3.51 -24.23 3.95
CA LYS A 348 -2.08 -24.02 3.69
C LYS A 348 -1.77 -22.54 3.48
N SER A 349 -0.49 -22.20 3.66
CA SER A 349 0.05 -20.87 3.45
C SER A 349 1.11 -20.86 2.34
N ALA A 350 1.23 -19.73 1.66
CA ALA A 350 2.29 -19.43 0.70
C ALA A 350 2.91 -18.06 1.03
N LYS A 351 4.24 -17.96 0.97
CA LYS A 351 4.99 -16.74 1.33
C LYS A 351 5.66 -16.15 0.09
N PHE A 352 5.58 -14.83 -0.07
CA PHE A 352 6.02 -14.14 -1.27
C PHE A 352 6.96 -12.98 -0.96
N SER A 353 7.97 -12.84 -1.80
CA SER A 353 8.70 -11.59 -2.00
C SER A 353 7.96 -10.75 -3.04
N LEU A 354 7.95 -9.43 -2.87
CA LEU A 354 7.31 -8.51 -3.81
C LEU A 354 8.36 -7.67 -4.54
N LYS A 355 8.18 -7.50 -5.85
CA LYS A 355 8.92 -6.53 -6.66
C LYS A 355 7.97 -5.36 -6.93
N VAL A 356 8.29 -4.20 -6.36
CA VAL A 356 7.47 -3.00 -6.41
C VAL A 356 8.20 -1.95 -7.25
N GLU A 357 7.52 -1.36 -8.21
CA GLU A 357 7.96 -0.18 -8.97
C GLU A 357 6.87 0.88 -8.88
N VAL A 358 7.23 2.07 -8.39
CA VAL A 358 6.37 3.25 -8.34
C VAL A 358 6.97 4.30 -9.27
N LYS A 359 6.16 4.88 -10.16
CA LYS A 359 6.57 5.90 -11.11
C LYS A 359 5.66 7.13 -11.06
N ASP A 360 6.24 8.22 -11.55
CA ASP A 360 5.67 9.55 -11.72
C ASP A 360 5.44 10.25 -10.36
N TYR A 361 4.67 9.64 -9.45
CA TYR A 361 4.36 10.20 -8.13
C TYR A 361 4.33 9.12 -7.04
N ASP A 362 4.46 9.54 -5.79
CA ASP A 362 4.28 8.66 -4.63
C ASP A 362 2.82 8.20 -4.53
N ALA A 363 2.60 6.94 -4.17
CA ALA A 363 1.28 6.41 -3.87
C ALA A 363 0.87 6.73 -2.43
N GLN A 364 -0.41 6.99 -2.18
CA GLN A 364 -0.93 7.13 -0.82
C GLN A 364 -1.21 5.76 -0.20
N LYS A 365 -1.74 4.86 -1.02
CA LYS A 365 -2.18 3.53 -0.61
C LYS A 365 -1.90 2.51 -1.70
N ILE A 366 -1.42 1.33 -1.30
CA ILE A 366 -1.28 0.18 -2.18
C ILE A 366 -1.86 -1.01 -1.44
N GLU A 367 -3.08 -1.41 -1.79
CA GLU A 367 -3.89 -2.35 -1.02
C GLU A 367 -4.17 -3.65 -1.78
N TYR A 368 -4.43 -4.72 -1.02
CA TYR A 368 -4.86 -5.99 -1.58
C TYR A 368 -6.39 -6.10 -1.57
N LYS A 369 -6.97 -6.44 -2.72
CA LYS A 369 -8.38 -6.77 -2.88
C LYS A 369 -8.55 -8.27 -3.10
N PHE A 370 -9.27 -8.93 -2.20
CA PHE A 370 -9.48 -10.37 -2.20
C PHE A 370 -10.74 -10.74 -1.39
N ASP A 371 -11.21 -11.98 -1.51
CA ASP A 371 -12.27 -12.53 -0.66
C ASP A 371 -11.71 -12.97 0.70
N ASP A 372 -12.04 -12.22 1.75
CA ASP A 372 -11.57 -12.45 3.12
C ASP A 372 -12.21 -13.67 3.80
N THR A 373 -13.24 -14.26 3.19
CA THR A 373 -13.81 -15.53 3.63
C THR A 373 -13.03 -16.73 3.10
N LEU A 374 -12.20 -16.52 2.06
CA LEU A 374 -11.37 -17.54 1.43
C LEU A 374 -9.89 -17.42 1.79
N PHE A 375 -9.41 -16.21 2.06
CA PHE A 375 -8.00 -15.96 2.34
C PHE A 375 -7.77 -15.06 3.55
N THR A 376 -6.65 -15.27 4.23
CA THR A 376 -6.08 -14.26 5.14
C THR A 376 -4.69 -13.88 4.65
N LEU A 377 -4.41 -12.58 4.61
CA LEU A 377 -3.08 -12.04 4.27
C LEU A 377 -2.40 -11.52 5.54
N SER A 378 -1.08 -11.71 5.65
CA SER A 378 -0.30 -11.18 6.78
C SER A 378 -0.22 -9.64 6.82
N LYS A 379 -0.53 -8.98 5.69
CA LYS A 379 -0.57 -7.52 5.55
C LYS A 379 -1.77 -7.12 4.70
N LYS A 380 -2.36 -5.97 5.02
CA LYS A 380 -3.47 -5.38 4.24
C LYS A 380 -2.98 -4.47 3.10
N GLU A 381 -1.74 -3.98 3.20
CA GLU A 381 -1.14 -3.05 2.23
C GLU A 381 0.34 -3.38 1.98
N VAL A 382 0.85 -2.95 0.82
CA VAL A 382 2.27 -2.95 0.47
C VAL A 382 2.94 -1.77 1.15
N SER A 383 4.11 -2.01 1.76
CA SER A 383 4.81 -1.01 2.59
C SER A 383 5.55 0.07 1.79
N HIS A 384 6.03 -0.23 0.58
CA HIS A 384 6.78 0.71 -0.24
C HIS A 384 5.86 1.50 -1.17
N LYS A 385 5.80 2.82 -0.99
CA LYS A 385 4.87 3.71 -1.69
C LYS A 385 5.54 4.86 -2.45
N THR A 386 6.84 5.06 -2.25
CA THR A 386 7.61 6.17 -2.83
C THR A 386 8.12 5.83 -4.23
N VAL A 387 8.26 6.82 -5.12
CA VAL A 387 8.83 6.66 -6.47
C VAL A 387 10.16 5.90 -6.41
N GLY A 388 10.28 4.88 -7.26
CA GLY A 388 11.45 4.03 -7.34
C GLY A 388 11.12 2.54 -7.44
N LYS A 389 12.19 1.72 -7.45
CA LYS A 389 12.09 0.26 -7.46
C LYS A 389 12.53 -0.29 -6.12
N LYS A 390 11.76 -1.21 -5.56
CA LYS A 390 12.12 -1.92 -4.32
C LYS A 390 11.74 -3.39 -4.36
N THR A 391 12.65 -4.22 -3.88
CA THR A 391 12.34 -5.62 -3.54
C THR A 391 11.98 -5.66 -2.06
N LEU A 392 10.81 -6.23 -1.75
CA LEU A 392 10.37 -6.51 -0.40
C LEU A 392 10.51 -8.03 -0.19
N PRO A 393 11.59 -8.51 0.44
CA PRO A 393 11.81 -9.94 0.61
C PRO A 393 10.83 -10.53 1.62
N ASP A 394 10.22 -11.65 1.26
CA ASP A 394 9.37 -12.45 2.15
C ASP A 394 8.24 -11.63 2.81
N ASP A 395 7.73 -10.62 2.11
CA ASP A 395 6.92 -9.54 2.65
C ASP A 395 5.46 -9.93 2.94
N LEU A 396 4.92 -10.87 2.17
CA LEU A 396 3.51 -11.26 2.22
C LEU A 396 3.36 -12.77 2.45
N GLU A 397 2.50 -13.15 3.39
CA GLU A 397 2.03 -14.52 3.55
C GLU A 397 0.52 -14.55 3.24
N ILE A 398 0.12 -15.47 2.36
CA ILE A 398 -1.26 -15.74 1.98
C ILE A 398 -1.63 -17.11 2.55
N LYS A 399 -2.68 -17.18 3.36
CA LYS A 399 -3.24 -18.44 3.85
C LYS A 399 -4.60 -18.68 3.21
N CYS A 400 -4.79 -19.86 2.63
CA CYS A 400 -6.08 -20.32 2.14
C CYS A 400 -6.88 -20.92 3.31
N ILE A 401 -8.06 -20.36 3.59
CA ILE A 401 -8.92 -20.72 4.73
C ILE A 401 -9.70 -21.99 4.42
N LYS A 402 -10.37 -22.03 3.27
CA LYS A 402 -11.26 -23.12 2.85
C LYS A 402 -11.19 -23.31 1.34
N GLU A 403 -11.76 -24.41 0.88
CA GLU A 403 -11.78 -24.75 -0.54
C GLU A 403 -12.77 -23.89 -1.35
N PHE A 404 -12.51 -23.76 -2.64
CA PHE A 404 -13.34 -23.00 -3.59
C PHE A 404 -13.30 -23.64 -4.99
N SER A 405 -14.43 -23.55 -5.71
CA SER A 405 -14.66 -24.27 -6.98
C SER A 405 -14.34 -23.50 -8.26
N THR A 406 -14.06 -22.19 -8.13
CA THR A 406 -13.65 -21.33 -9.26
C THR A 406 -12.40 -20.57 -8.88
N ASP A 407 -11.53 -20.33 -9.87
CA ASP A 407 -10.32 -19.55 -9.68
C ASP A 407 -10.62 -18.23 -8.95
N GLN A 408 -9.76 -17.89 -7.99
CA GLN A 408 -9.84 -16.69 -7.17
C GLN A 408 -8.67 -15.78 -7.47
N TYR A 409 -8.79 -14.53 -7.03
CA TYR A 409 -7.80 -13.50 -7.32
C TYR A 409 -7.46 -12.68 -6.09
N ILE A 410 -6.17 -12.34 -6.00
CA ILE A 410 -5.67 -11.31 -5.10
C ILE A 410 -5.17 -10.19 -6.01
N GLU A 411 -5.95 -9.12 -6.11
CA GLU A 411 -5.61 -7.93 -6.88
C GLU A 411 -4.87 -6.92 -6.00
N VAL A 412 -3.93 -6.19 -6.58
CA VAL A 412 -3.22 -5.09 -5.92
C VAL A 412 -3.67 -3.80 -6.57
N LEU A 413 -4.16 -2.86 -5.77
CA LEU A 413 -4.62 -1.55 -6.22
C LEU A 413 -3.77 -0.46 -5.59
N ALA A 414 -3.25 0.46 -6.40
CA ALA A 414 -2.53 1.65 -5.94
C ALA A 414 -3.41 2.88 -6.17
N ASP A 415 -3.84 3.54 -5.10
CA ASP A 415 -4.76 4.69 -5.15
C ASP A 415 -6.01 4.42 -6.04
N GLY A 416 -6.53 3.19 -5.98
CA GLY A 416 -7.67 2.72 -6.76
C GLY A 416 -7.33 2.15 -8.15
N GLU A 417 -6.12 2.35 -8.66
CA GLU A 417 -5.67 1.87 -9.97
C GLU A 417 -5.05 0.47 -9.91
N PHE A 418 -5.19 -0.28 -10.99
CA PHE A 418 -4.56 -1.60 -11.12
C PHE A 418 -3.04 -1.52 -10.97
N ALA A 419 -2.48 -2.29 -10.03
CA ALA A 419 -1.03 -2.36 -9.80
C ALA A 419 -0.46 -3.78 -9.91
N GLY A 420 -1.28 -4.82 -9.80
CA GLY A 420 -0.82 -6.21 -9.92
C GLY A 420 -1.94 -7.20 -9.63
N LYS A 421 -1.69 -8.47 -9.90
CA LYS A 421 -2.67 -9.54 -9.69
C LYS A 421 -1.98 -10.87 -9.44
N LEU A 422 -2.58 -11.70 -8.60
CA LEU A 422 -2.21 -13.09 -8.41
C LEU A 422 -3.46 -13.94 -8.62
N LYS A 423 -3.37 -14.92 -9.52
CA LYS A 423 -4.42 -15.92 -9.72
C LYS A 423 -4.19 -17.09 -8.78
N VAL A 424 -5.21 -17.50 -8.02
CA VAL A 424 -5.21 -18.71 -7.20
C VAL A 424 -6.17 -19.72 -7.82
N ILE A 425 -5.65 -20.85 -8.29
CA ILE A 425 -6.48 -21.85 -9.00
C ILE A 425 -7.46 -22.54 -8.04
N ALA A 426 -8.64 -22.91 -8.56
CA ALA A 426 -9.65 -23.66 -7.83
C ALA A 426 -9.07 -24.92 -7.17
N ASN A 427 -9.48 -25.19 -5.92
CA ASN A 427 -8.85 -26.21 -5.07
C ASN A 427 -9.83 -27.09 -4.27
N ASP A 428 -11.12 -27.01 -4.59
CA ASP A 428 -12.12 -27.96 -4.10
C ASP A 428 -11.84 -29.39 -4.62
N LYS A 429 -12.54 -30.38 -4.07
CA LYS A 429 -12.33 -31.79 -4.44
C LYS A 429 -12.40 -32.03 -5.95
N THR A 430 -13.29 -31.35 -6.67
CA THR A 430 -13.44 -31.53 -8.11
C THR A 430 -12.24 -31.01 -8.90
N ASN A 431 -11.40 -30.15 -8.32
CA ASN A 431 -10.18 -29.61 -8.93
C ASN A 431 -8.88 -30.19 -8.32
N ARG A 432 -9.01 -31.17 -7.43
CA ARG A 432 -7.87 -31.92 -6.87
C ARG A 432 -7.75 -33.30 -7.49
N TYR A 433 -6.53 -33.83 -7.40
CA TYR A 433 -6.17 -35.10 -8.02
C TYR A 433 -5.50 -36.01 -7.00
N LYS A 434 -5.55 -37.31 -7.26
CA LYS A 434 -4.93 -38.36 -6.46
C LYS A 434 -4.34 -39.43 -7.35
N THR A 435 -3.46 -40.22 -6.77
CA THR A 435 -2.92 -41.42 -7.42
C THR A 435 -2.45 -42.39 -6.37
N ASN A 436 -2.41 -43.67 -6.73
CA ASN A 436 -1.89 -44.74 -5.89
C ASN A 436 -0.44 -45.04 -6.30
N VAL A 437 0.49 -45.00 -5.33
CA VAL A 437 1.91 -45.27 -5.55
C VAL A 437 2.34 -46.44 -4.68
N VAL A 438 3.00 -47.43 -5.28
CA VAL A 438 3.65 -48.51 -4.55
C VAL A 438 5.16 -48.40 -4.70
N PHE A 439 5.82 -48.21 -3.57
CA PHE A 439 7.27 -48.30 -3.47
C PHE A 439 7.67 -49.76 -3.28
N VAL A 440 8.44 -50.27 -4.24
CA VAL A 440 8.91 -51.65 -4.26
C VAL A 440 10.40 -51.64 -3.92
N LYS A 441 10.76 -52.10 -2.73
CA LYS A 441 12.17 -52.30 -2.35
C LYS A 441 12.64 -53.61 -2.96
N VAL A 442 13.49 -53.53 -3.97
CA VAL A 442 14.00 -54.72 -4.65
C VAL A 442 15.25 -55.22 -3.92
N LYS A 443 15.29 -56.50 -3.58
CA LYS A 443 16.49 -57.19 -3.09
C LYS A 443 17.15 -57.97 -4.22
N THR A 444 18.46 -57.87 -4.34
CA THR A 444 19.27 -58.51 -5.39
C THR A 444 20.52 -59.16 -4.79
N ASP A 445 21.01 -60.25 -5.37
CA ASP A 445 22.31 -60.84 -5.03
C ASP A 445 23.08 -61.16 -6.32
N LEU A 446 23.42 -60.10 -7.07
CA LEU A 446 23.97 -60.21 -8.42
C LEU A 446 25.29 -60.98 -8.50
N SER A 447 26.05 -61.02 -7.41
CA SER A 447 27.33 -61.73 -7.30
C SER A 447 27.22 -63.13 -6.70
N GLY A 448 26.01 -63.57 -6.33
CA GLY A 448 25.78 -64.87 -5.69
C GLY A 448 26.51 -65.02 -4.35
N SER A 449 26.66 -63.92 -3.61
CA SER A 449 27.43 -63.84 -2.38
C SER A 449 26.72 -64.42 -1.16
N GLY A 450 25.42 -64.72 -1.28
CA GLY A 450 24.54 -65.07 -0.17
C GLY A 450 24.20 -63.88 0.72
N ARG A 451 24.51 -62.65 0.28
CA ARG A 451 24.26 -61.39 1.02
C ARG A 451 23.49 -60.42 0.12
N PRO A 452 22.15 -60.57 0.02
CA PRO A 452 21.35 -59.71 -0.84
C PRO A 452 21.49 -58.24 -0.45
N LYS A 453 21.67 -57.38 -1.45
CA LYS A 453 21.61 -55.93 -1.29
C LYS A 453 20.14 -55.54 -1.13
N ALA A 454 19.86 -54.83 -0.04
CA ALA A 454 18.55 -54.24 0.23
C ALA A 454 18.60 -52.73 0.01
N THR A 455 17.45 -52.14 -0.30
CA THR A 455 17.31 -50.70 -0.53
C THR A 455 16.64 -50.01 0.66
N VAL A 456 17.17 -48.85 1.06
CA VAL A 456 16.61 -47.98 2.09
C VAL A 456 15.99 -46.76 1.41
N ILE A 457 14.70 -46.49 1.67
CA ILE A 457 13.90 -45.50 0.93
C ILE A 457 13.22 -44.46 1.84
N SER A 458 13.84 -44.14 2.98
CA SER A 458 13.28 -43.20 3.94
C SER A 458 13.10 -41.80 3.33
N GLY A 459 11.90 -41.23 3.42
CA GLY A 459 11.60 -39.85 2.99
C GLY A 459 11.31 -39.66 1.50
N ARG A 460 11.33 -40.73 0.69
CA ARG A 460 11.03 -40.68 -0.75
C ARG A 460 9.59 -40.28 -1.05
N ASP A 461 8.66 -40.59 -0.16
CA ASP A 461 7.27 -40.13 -0.19
C ASP A 461 7.19 -38.60 -0.05
N LYS A 462 7.94 -38.02 0.89
CA LYS A 462 7.98 -36.56 1.10
C LYS A 462 8.55 -35.83 -0.11
N GLU A 463 9.58 -36.39 -0.73
CA GLU A 463 10.16 -35.85 -1.96
C GLU A 463 9.16 -35.82 -3.11
N LEU A 464 8.50 -36.93 -3.42
CA LEU A 464 7.50 -36.94 -4.51
C LEU A 464 6.32 -36.02 -4.18
N ASN A 465 5.85 -36.02 -2.93
CA ASN A 465 4.79 -35.14 -2.47
C ASN A 465 5.13 -33.65 -2.68
N LYS A 466 6.40 -33.26 -2.51
CA LYS A 466 6.85 -31.87 -2.71
C LYS A 466 6.48 -31.32 -4.09
N TYR A 467 6.59 -32.14 -5.13
CA TYR A 467 6.23 -31.71 -6.49
C TYR A 467 4.74 -31.93 -6.79
N MET A 468 4.15 -33.04 -6.32
CA MET A 468 2.75 -33.36 -6.57
C MET A 468 1.78 -32.30 -6.03
N ILE A 469 2.07 -31.72 -4.86
CA ILE A 469 1.21 -30.67 -4.29
C ILE A 469 1.17 -29.41 -5.15
N GLN A 470 2.20 -29.15 -5.97
CA GLN A 470 2.22 -27.98 -6.86
C GLN A 470 1.12 -28.08 -7.92
N ALA A 471 0.76 -29.31 -8.32
CA ALA A 471 -0.34 -29.59 -9.24
C ALA A 471 -1.64 -29.95 -8.52
N LEU A 472 -1.84 -29.62 -7.23
CA LEU A 472 -3.01 -30.06 -6.45
C LEU A 472 -3.24 -31.59 -6.51
N ALA A 473 -2.16 -32.36 -6.54
CA ALA A 473 -2.20 -33.81 -6.56
C ALA A 473 -1.73 -34.40 -5.21
N LYS A 474 -2.43 -35.43 -4.74
CA LYS A 474 -2.13 -36.12 -3.47
C LYS A 474 -1.98 -37.62 -3.69
N PRO A 475 -0.75 -38.14 -3.72
CA PRO A 475 -0.50 -39.57 -3.77
C PRO A 475 -0.89 -40.28 -2.47
N SER A 476 -1.30 -41.54 -2.59
CA SER A 476 -1.34 -42.53 -1.50
C SER A 476 -0.19 -43.51 -1.66
N TYR A 477 0.39 -44.00 -0.56
CA TYR A 477 1.61 -44.80 -0.61
C TYR A 477 1.42 -46.18 0.03
N ASN A 478 1.91 -47.20 -0.67
CA ASN A 478 2.17 -48.53 -0.14
C ASN A 478 3.67 -48.83 -0.29
N THR A 479 4.23 -49.61 0.65
CA THR A 479 5.60 -50.10 0.52
C THR A 479 5.60 -51.61 0.60
N VAL A 480 6.27 -52.26 -0.34
CA VAL A 480 6.48 -53.71 -0.38
C VAL A 480 7.94 -54.05 -0.63
N GLU A 481 8.29 -55.31 -0.39
CA GLU A 481 9.60 -55.86 -0.70
C GLU A 481 9.44 -56.91 -1.78
N LEU A 482 10.28 -56.85 -2.81
CA LEU A 482 10.37 -57.81 -3.88
C LEU A 482 11.76 -58.44 -3.84
N ASP A 483 11.84 -59.72 -3.49
CA ASP A 483 13.11 -60.44 -3.41
C ASP A 483 13.42 -61.16 -4.72
N LEU A 484 14.43 -60.65 -5.45
CA LEU A 484 14.94 -61.22 -6.69
C LEU A 484 16.32 -61.87 -6.49
N SER A 485 16.80 -61.98 -5.24
CA SER A 485 18.14 -62.52 -4.96
C SER A 485 18.35 -63.93 -5.48
N THR A 486 17.28 -64.75 -5.50
CA THR A 486 17.29 -66.11 -6.03
C THR A 486 16.61 -66.25 -7.39
N ASP A 487 16.25 -65.15 -8.06
CA ASP A 487 15.59 -65.19 -9.36
C ASP A 487 16.60 -65.50 -10.47
N SER A 488 16.60 -66.75 -10.95
CA SER A 488 17.53 -67.20 -11.99
C SER A 488 17.35 -66.47 -13.32
N THR A 489 16.11 -66.11 -13.67
CA THR A 489 15.79 -65.40 -14.92
C THR A 489 16.30 -63.97 -14.85
N PHE A 490 16.06 -63.29 -13.72
CA PHE A 490 16.58 -61.96 -13.46
C PHE A 490 18.12 -61.93 -13.52
N ASN A 491 18.77 -62.82 -12.78
CA ASN A 491 20.23 -62.89 -12.72
C ASN A 491 20.86 -63.23 -14.08
N THR A 492 20.24 -64.10 -14.88
CA THR A 492 20.77 -64.46 -16.21
C THR A 492 20.65 -63.29 -17.20
N ASN A 493 19.47 -62.67 -17.24
CA ASN A 493 19.13 -61.68 -18.27
C ASN A 493 19.63 -60.27 -17.94
N PHE A 494 19.78 -59.95 -16.65
CA PHE A 494 19.98 -58.56 -16.20
C PHE A 494 21.15 -58.38 -15.22
N SER A 495 21.98 -59.40 -15.00
CA SER A 495 23.26 -59.28 -14.27
C SER A 495 24.47 -59.50 -15.18
N ASN A 496 25.57 -58.80 -14.88
CA ASN A 496 26.92 -59.10 -15.36
C ASN A 496 27.79 -59.80 -14.28
N GLY A 497 27.18 -60.28 -13.20
CA GLY A 497 27.87 -60.94 -12.07
C GLY A 497 28.33 -59.98 -10.97
N SER A 498 28.14 -58.68 -11.13
CA SER A 498 28.51 -57.66 -10.13
C SER A 498 27.63 -56.40 -10.19
N THR A 499 27.21 -56.01 -11.39
CA THR A 499 26.29 -54.91 -11.67
C THR A 499 25.11 -55.39 -12.51
N LEU A 500 24.09 -54.54 -12.63
CA LEU A 500 23.02 -54.75 -13.59
C LEU A 500 23.55 -54.61 -15.02
N LYS A 501 22.78 -55.16 -15.96
CA LYS A 501 22.83 -54.86 -17.39
C LYS A 501 21.41 -54.70 -17.90
N ASN A 502 21.25 -53.91 -18.96
CA ASN A 502 19.96 -53.73 -19.65
C ASN A 502 18.85 -53.16 -18.74
N ALA A 503 19.18 -52.49 -17.63
CA ALA A 503 18.18 -51.92 -16.72
C ALA A 503 17.35 -50.84 -17.41
N GLY A 504 17.92 -50.16 -18.42
CA GLY A 504 17.21 -49.20 -19.26
C GLY A 504 16.20 -49.80 -20.24
N THR A 505 16.03 -51.12 -20.33
CA THR A 505 15.15 -51.76 -21.33
C THR A 505 13.73 -52.00 -20.79
N ASP A 506 12.76 -52.10 -21.69
CA ASP A 506 11.37 -52.45 -21.31
C ASP A 506 11.31 -53.85 -20.73
N ALA A 507 12.06 -54.80 -21.28
CA ALA A 507 12.16 -56.17 -20.80
C ALA A 507 12.57 -56.26 -19.32
N PHE A 508 13.41 -55.34 -18.83
CA PHE A 508 13.78 -55.27 -17.42
C PHE A 508 12.56 -54.92 -16.55
N GLN A 509 11.83 -53.88 -16.91
CA GLN A 509 10.64 -53.45 -16.16
C GLN A 509 9.47 -54.44 -16.31
N ASP A 510 9.32 -55.09 -17.45
CA ASP A 510 8.35 -56.18 -17.66
C ASP A 510 8.61 -57.35 -16.71
N HIS A 511 9.88 -57.72 -16.52
CA HIS A 511 10.27 -58.73 -15.53
C HIS A 511 9.90 -58.28 -14.12
N LEU A 512 10.22 -57.04 -13.72
CA LEU A 512 9.88 -56.52 -12.41
C LEU A 512 8.36 -56.50 -12.17
N ASN A 513 7.57 -56.07 -13.15
CA ASN A 513 6.11 -56.06 -13.09
C ASN A 513 5.53 -57.48 -12.95
N THR A 514 6.05 -58.43 -13.71
CA THR A 514 5.64 -59.84 -13.65
C THR A 514 6.00 -60.45 -12.30
N ALA A 515 7.22 -60.19 -11.81
CA ALA A 515 7.70 -60.67 -10.52
C ALA A 515 6.90 -60.09 -9.35
N LEU A 516 6.56 -58.79 -9.40
CA LEU A 516 5.70 -58.16 -8.39
C LEU A 516 4.30 -58.78 -8.38
N ALA A 517 3.67 -58.93 -9.55
CA ALA A 517 2.32 -59.49 -9.68
C ALA A 517 2.25 -60.97 -9.25
N SER A 518 3.31 -61.73 -9.47
CA SER A 518 3.38 -63.15 -9.10
C SER A 518 3.81 -63.35 -7.65
N GLY A 519 4.69 -62.48 -7.13
CA GLY A 519 5.32 -62.62 -5.82
C GLY A 519 4.50 -62.02 -4.67
N ILE A 520 3.56 -61.10 -4.96
CA ILE A 520 2.79 -60.37 -3.93
C ILE A 520 1.29 -60.54 -4.16
N LYS A 521 0.56 -60.93 -3.11
CA LYS A 521 -0.89 -61.20 -3.18
C LYS A 521 -1.76 -59.97 -3.47
N LYS A 522 -1.30 -58.78 -3.09
CA LYS A 522 -2.08 -57.54 -3.29
C LYS A 522 -1.97 -57.11 -4.75
N ASP A 523 -3.10 -56.78 -5.34
CA ASP A 523 -3.15 -56.21 -6.69
C ASP A 523 -2.64 -54.75 -6.65
N TYR A 524 -1.72 -54.47 -7.57
CA TYR A 524 -1.09 -53.16 -7.79
C TYR A 524 -1.25 -52.70 -9.25
N SER A 525 -2.19 -53.26 -10.00
CA SER A 525 -2.43 -52.95 -11.40
C SER A 525 -2.83 -51.48 -11.63
N ASP A 526 -3.53 -50.85 -10.68
CA ASP A 526 -3.91 -49.44 -10.73
C ASP A 526 -2.84 -48.48 -10.16
N TYR A 527 -1.75 -49.00 -9.60
CA TYR A 527 -0.69 -48.22 -8.95
C TYR A 527 0.40 -47.79 -9.93
N TYR A 528 1.00 -46.63 -9.67
CA TYR A 528 2.36 -46.34 -10.11
C TYR A 528 3.34 -47.16 -9.29
N LYS A 529 4.08 -48.06 -9.96
CA LYS A 529 5.04 -48.99 -9.37
C LYS A 529 6.43 -48.41 -9.49
N ILE A 530 7.03 -48.12 -8.34
CA ILE A 530 8.35 -47.49 -8.27
C ILE A 530 9.32 -48.47 -7.63
N TYR A 531 10.21 -49.03 -8.44
CA TYR A 531 11.19 -50.04 -8.04
C TYR A 531 12.49 -49.37 -7.62
N PHE A 532 12.85 -49.52 -6.36
CA PHE A 532 14.11 -49.01 -5.81
C PHE A 532 15.14 -50.14 -5.72
N ILE A 533 16.21 -50.00 -6.50
CA ILE A 533 17.21 -51.06 -6.71
C ILE A 533 18.59 -50.53 -6.34
N ASN A 534 19.22 -51.13 -5.32
CA ASN A 534 20.55 -50.73 -4.85
C ASN A 534 21.68 -51.36 -5.68
N GLU A 535 21.59 -51.18 -7.00
CA GLU A 535 22.55 -51.66 -8.00
C GLU A 535 22.83 -50.57 -9.05
N GLU A 536 23.97 -50.71 -9.73
CA GLU A 536 24.40 -49.77 -10.79
C GLU A 536 24.22 -50.40 -12.18
N ASP A 537 23.93 -49.57 -13.19
CA ASP A 537 24.00 -49.93 -14.61
C ASP A 537 24.54 -48.73 -15.41
N GLY A 538 25.85 -48.70 -15.66
CA GLY A 538 26.45 -47.81 -16.68
C GLY A 538 26.18 -46.30 -16.55
N GLY A 539 25.85 -45.81 -15.35
CA GLY A 539 25.51 -44.40 -15.12
C GLY A 539 24.02 -44.05 -15.21
N LEU A 540 23.13 -45.04 -15.35
CA LEU A 540 21.69 -44.86 -15.29
C LEU A 540 21.24 -44.59 -13.84
N TYR A 541 20.51 -43.50 -13.64
CA TYR A 541 19.97 -43.11 -12.33
C TYR A 541 18.56 -43.68 -12.12
N GLY A 542 17.75 -43.64 -13.17
CA GLY A 542 16.39 -44.14 -13.18
C GLY A 542 15.82 -44.13 -14.60
N ARG A 543 14.61 -44.65 -14.74
CA ARG A 543 13.86 -44.65 -16.00
C ARG A 543 12.37 -44.90 -15.75
N ALA A 544 11.51 -44.09 -16.37
CA ALA A 544 10.11 -44.43 -16.58
C ALA A 544 9.93 -45.45 -17.72
N TYR A 545 8.91 -46.32 -17.62
CA TYR A 545 8.59 -47.28 -18.69
C TYR A 545 8.35 -46.61 -20.04
N ASP A 546 7.59 -45.50 -20.05
CA ASP A 546 7.30 -44.68 -21.23
C ASP A 546 6.82 -43.30 -20.77
N ILE A 547 6.57 -42.38 -21.71
CA ILE A 547 6.10 -41.02 -21.45
C ILE A 547 4.81 -40.76 -22.25
N PRO A 548 3.62 -40.80 -21.62
CA PRO A 548 3.34 -41.33 -20.28
C PRO A 548 3.43 -42.86 -20.23
N ALA A 549 3.68 -43.42 -19.05
CA ALA A 549 3.71 -44.87 -18.88
C ALA A 549 2.31 -45.46 -19.13
N PRO A 550 2.17 -46.55 -19.93
CA PRO A 550 0.91 -47.23 -20.17
C PRO A 550 0.21 -47.60 -18.86
N LYS A 551 -1.11 -47.49 -18.80
CA LYS A 551 -1.90 -47.84 -17.59
C LYS A 551 -1.61 -49.25 -17.06
N ALA A 552 -1.32 -50.20 -17.96
CA ALA A 552 -0.99 -51.58 -17.59
C ALA A 552 0.39 -51.72 -16.90
N SER A 553 1.36 -50.87 -17.24
CA SER A 553 2.72 -50.94 -16.69
C SER A 553 2.92 -49.92 -15.56
N ARG A 554 2.64 -48.62 -15.76
CA ARG A 554 2.85 -47.52 -14.79
C ARG A 554 4.11 -47.70 -13.94
N SER A 555 5.21 -48.06 -14.60
CA SER A 555 6.43 -48.54 -13.95
C SER A 555 7.55 -47.49 -14.04
N VAL A 556 8.30 -47.39 -12.95
CA VAL A 556 9.49 -46.53 -12.82
C VAL A 556 10.56 -47.32 -12.07
N ILE A 557 11.81 -47.23 -12.53
CA ILE A 557 12.96 -47.72 -11.79
C ILE A 557 13.80 -46.55 -11.26
N VAL A 558 14.32 -46.72 -10.04
CA VAL A 558 15.32 -45.84 -9.43
C VAL A 558 16.48 -46.72 -9.00
N LEU A 559 17.64 -46.51 -9.63
CA LEU A 559 18.87 -47.25 -9.39
C LEU A 559 19.72 -46.54 -8.35
N LYS A 560 20.80 -47.19 -7.93
CA LYS A 560 21.68 -46.74 -6.83
C LYS A 560 22.07 -45.26 -6.90
N PRO A 561 22.48 -44.70 -8.05
CA PRO A 561 22.86 -43.28 -8.12
C PRO A 561 21.70 -42.31 -7.78
N GLY A 562 20.46 -42.67 -8.16
CA GLY A 562 19.27 -41.84 -7.98
C GLY A 562 18.49 -42.05 -6.68
N LEU A 563 18.95 -42.93 -5.79
CA LEU A 563 18.24 -43.27 -4.55
C LEU A 563 18.13 -42.10 -3.57
N THR A 564 18.95 -41.06 -3.72
CA THR A 564 19.07 -39.96 -2.77
C THR A 564 18.85 -38.56 -3.36
N ASP A 565 18.56 -38.46 -4.66
CA ASP A 565 18.35 -37.19 -5.37
C ASP A 565 16.94 -37.09 -5.98
N SER A 566 16.73 -36.15 -6.90
CA SER A 566 15.46 -35.87 -7.60
C SER A 566 14.94 -36.98 -8.51
N THR A 567 15.72 -38.04 -8.76
CA THR A 567 15.44 -39.04 -9.80
C THR A 567 14.05 -39.66 -9.66
N LEU A 568 13.61 -39.98 -8.43
CA LEU A 568 12.26 -40.48 -8.20
C LEU A 568 11.20 -39.56 -8.76
N ALA A 569 11.25 -38.27 -8.41
CA ALA A 569 10.26 -37.31 -8.85
C ALA A 569 10.33 -37.10 -10.37
N HIS A 570 11.54 -37.02 -10.91
CA HIS A 570 11.80 -36.88 -12.35
C HIS A 570 11.18 -38.03 -13.15
N GLU A 571 11.53 -39.28 -12.81
CA GLU A 571 11.03 -40.46 -13.51
C GLU A 571 9.55 -40.73 -13.24
N ALA A 572 9.06 -40.44 -12.04
CA ALA A 572 7.62 -40.48 -11.77
C ALA A 572 6.85 -39.52 -12.67
N PHE A 573 7.41 -38.35 -12.97
CA PHE A 573 6.76 -37.36 -13.83
C PHE A 573 6.84 -37.68 -15.31
N HIS A 574 7.91 -38.33 -15.77
CA HIS A 574 7.92 -39.02 -17.07
C HIS A 574 6.79 -40.03 -17.18
N ALA A 575 6.63 -40.90 -16.18
CA ALA A 575 5.54 -41.87 -16.15
C ALA A 575 4.14 -41.20 -16.10
N MET A 576 4.06 -39.95 -15.63
CA MET A 576 2.85 -39.11 -15.63
C MET A 576 2.75 -38.18 -16.85
N GLY A 577 3.65 -38.32 -17.84
CA GLY A 577 3.57 -37.72 -19.16
C GLY A 577 4.32 -36.40 -19.34
N LEU A 578 5.18 -36.00 -18.42
CA LEU A 578 6.05 -34.83 -18.62
C LEU A 578 7.29 -35.26 -19.43
N TYR A 579 7.63 -34.50 -20.47
CA TYR A 579 8.91 -34.62 -21.19
C TYR A 579 9.99 -33.75 -20.55
N HIS A 580 11.24 -33.91 -21.00
CA HIS A 580 12.29 -32.97 -20.60
C HIS A 580 11.94 -31.55 -21.05
N SER A 581 12.42 -30.55 -20.33
CA SER A 581 12.21 -29.17 -20.74
C SER A 581 13.03 -28.77 -21.97
N PHE A 582 13.93 -29.61 -22.44
CA PHE A 582 14.93 -29.29 -23.46
C PHE A 582 14.91 -30.22 -24.69
N ASP A 583 14.01 -31.20 -24.79
CA ASP A 583 14.05 -32.25 -25.84
C ASP A 583 13.12 -32.01 -27.04
N ASP A 584 12.44 -30.86 -27.12
CA ASP A 584 11.42 -30.50 -28.14
C ASP A 584 10.14 -31.35 -28.16
N ASP A 585 9.99 -32.33 -27.27
CA ASP A 585 8.78 -33.17 -27.18
C ASP A 585 7.69 -32.54 -26.30
N GLY A 586 8.10 -31.66 -25.37
CA GLY A 586 7.20 -30.85 -24.55
C GLY A 586 6.48 -29.73 -25.32
N GLU A 587 5.55 -29.04 -24.64
CA GLU A 587 4.83 -27.91 -25.24
C GLU A 587 5.74 -26.70 -25.54
N PHE A 588 6.81 -26.55 -24.74
CA PHE A 588 7.81 -25.50 -24.84
C PHE A 588 9.20 -26.07 -24.56
N THR A 589 10.21 -25.60 -25.29
CA THR A 589 11.60 -26.00 -25.12
C THR A 589 12.42 -24.86 -24.54
N PHE A 590 13.26 -25.19 -23.57
CA PHE A 590 14.24 -24.31 -22.95
C PHE A 590 15.66 -24.81 -23.19
N GLU A 591 16.62 -23.90 -23.10
CA GLU A 591 18.04 -24.25 -23.05
C GLU A 591 18.29 -25.10 -21.79
N GLN A 592 18.89 -26.27 -22.00
CA GLN A 592 19.18 -27.24 -20.94
C GLN A 592 20.00 -26.62 -19.80
N ASN A 593 19.73 -27.03 -18.56
CA ASN A 593 20.46 -26.63 -17.35
C ASN A 593 20.31 -25.14 -16.98
N LYS A 594 19.18 -24.50 -17.31
CA LYS A 594 18.96 -23.06 -17.06
C LYS A 594 17.78 -22.74 -16.16
N THR A 595 16.95 -23.72 -15.84
CA THR A 595 15.69 -23.55 -15.10
C THR A 595 15.70 -24.32 -13.78
N ASP A 596 14.81 -23.95 -12.85
CA ASP A 596 14.56 -24.68 -11.60
C ASP A 596 13.49 -25.79 -11.75
N ASN A 597 13.13 -26.16 -12.99
CA ASN A 597 12.12 -27.16 -13.27
C ASN A 597 12.66 -28.58 -13.04
N ILE A 598 11.84 -29.47 -12.49
CA ILE A 598 12.19 -30.89 -12.26
C ILE A 598 12.61 -31.65 -13.52
N MET A 599 12.24 -31.16 -14.71
CA MET A 599 12.52 -31.82 -15.99
C MET A 599 13.78 -31.30 -16.75
N ASP A 600 14.62 -30.47 -16.13
CA ASP A 600 15.71 -29.74 -16.84
C ASP A 600 17.15 -30.24 -16.63
N TYR A 601 17.36 -31.24 -15.75
CA TYR A 601 18.70 -31.73 -15.34
C TYR A 601 19.66 -30.69 -14.72
N SER A 602 19.13 -29.51 -14.44
CA SER A 602 19.82 -28.41 -13.77
C SER A 602 20.55 -28.79 -12.47
N ASP A 603 20.08 -29.79 -11.74
CA ASP A 603 20.65 -30.26 -10.48
C ASP A 603 21.97 -31.03 -10.64
N ILE A 604 22.23 -31.59 -11.82
CA ILE A 604 23.50 -32.25 -12.16
C ILE A 604 24.44 -31.35 -12.98
N ALA A 605 24.03 -30.10 -13.25
CA ALA A 605 24.85 -29.11 -13.94
C ALA A 605 26.00 -28.58 -13.07
N THR A 606 26.94 -27.84 -13.69
CA THR A 606 28.04 -27.17 -12.98
C THR A 606 28.05 -25.66 -13.31
N PRO A 607 27.74 -24.78 -12.34
CA PRO A 607 27.25 -25.06 -10.99
C PRO A 607 25.81 -25.63 -11.00
N PRO A 608 25.42 -26.42 -9.98
CA PRO A 608 24.09 -27.01 -9.91
C PRO A 608 23.03 -25.96 -9.61
N ILE A 609 21.88 -26.08 -10.27
CA ILE A 609 20.66 -25.32 -10.01
C ILE A 609 19.64 -26.26 -9.35
N PRO A 610 19.10 -25.94 -8.16
CA PRO A 610 18.10 -26.79 -7.53
C PRO A 610 16.84 -26.94 -8.39
N VAL A 611 16.49 -28.17 -8.73
CA VAL A 611 15.23 -28.47 -9.43
C VAL A 611 14.10 -28.61 -8.41
N ILE A 612 13.28 -27.56 -8.27
CA ILE A 612 12.32 -27.42 -7.15
C ILE A 612 10.90 -27.08 -7.62
N SER A 613 10.70 -26.85 -8.92
CA SER A 613 9.45 -26.33 -9.46
C SER A 613 8.87 -27.22 -10.57
N THR A 614 7.59 -26.99 -10.83
CA THR A 614 6.84 -27.41 -12.01
C THR A 614 6.06 -26.20 -12.54
N TRP A 615 5.71 -26.24 -13.82
CA TRP A 615 5.00 -25.14 -14.48
C TRP A 615 3.49 -25.35 -14.52
N GLN A 616 2.73 -24.25 -14.61
CA GLN A 616 1.27 -24.34 -14.61
C GLN A 616 0.71 -25.17 -15.78
N TRP A 617 1.35 -25.16 -16.95
CA TRP A 617 0.91 -25.97 -18.09
C TRP A 617 1.25 -27.45 -17.90
N GLN A 618 2.35 -27.77 -17.20
CA GLN A 618 2.69 -29.14 -16.82
C GLN A 618 1.67 -29.73 -15.84
N TRP A 619 1.10 -28.92 -14.95
CA TRP A 619 0.04 -29.39 -14.03
C TRP A 619 -1.13 -30.01 -14.81
N GLY A 620 -1.56 -29.37 -15.90
CA GLY A 620 -2.62 -29.89 -16.77
C GLY A 620 -2.24 -31.19 -17.51
N VAL A 621 -0.96 -31.45 -17.75
CA VAL A 621 -0.48 -32.72 -18.31
C VAL A 621 -0.53 -33.81 -17.23
N LEU A 622 -0.04 -33.52 -16.03
CA LEU A 622 -0.12 -34.43 -14.88
C LEU A 622 -1.59 -34.82 -14.61
N HIS A 623 -2.49 -33.84 -14.57
CA HIS A 623 -3.92 -34.06 -14.33
C HIS A 623 -4.58 -35.07 -15.28
N LYS A 624 -4.13 -35.17 -16.53
CA LYS A 624 -4.67 -36.15 -17.51
C LYS A 624 -4.29 -37.59 -17.18
N ASN A 625 -3.23 -37.79 -16.40
CA ASN A 625 -2.69 -39.09 -16.03
C ASN A 625 -2.98 -39.47 -14.56
N LEU A 626 -3.69 -38.62 -13.83
CA LEU A 626 -4.08 -38.80 -12.43
C LEU A 626 -5.60 -38.95 -12.30
N ASP A 627 -6.05 -39.50 -11.18
CA ASP A 627 -7.47 -39.63 -10.87
C ASP A 627 -7.98 -38.38 -10.13
N LYS A 628 -9.26 -38.03 -10.27
CA LYS A 628 -9.89 -36.97 -9.45
C LYS A 628 -10.05 -37.43 -8.00
N GLU A 629 -9.94 -36.49 -7.04
CA GLU A 629 -10.08 -36.77 -5.60
C GLU A 629 -11.47 -37.29 -5.20
#